data_AF-A0A7Z9JF36-F1
#
_entry.id   AF-A0A7Z9JF36-F1
#
_cell.length_a   1.000
_cell.length_b   1.000
_cell.length_c   1.000
_cell.angle_alpha   90.00
_cell.angle_beta   90.00
_cell.angle_gamma   90.00
#
_symmetry.space_group_name_H-M   'P 1'
#
loop_
_entity.id
_entity.type
_entity.pdbx_description
1 polymer ?
#
loop_
_entity_poly.entity_id
_entity_poly.type
_entity_poly.pdbx_seq_one_letter_code
_entity_poly.pdbx_strand_id
1 'polypeptide(L)'
;MILSQGPQFEGNVGALVKIRLQEPSRYTGEITETAVYIGGWYRFSDAFILNARLDWMNFALGLSYDINISKINVATESRGGFEISLMYIQPFKASRKTATPLM
;
A
#
# COMPACT_ATOMS: atom_id res chain seq x y z
N MET A 1 0.76 -10.09 -10.87
CA MET A 1 1.65 -9.78 -12.01
C MET A 1 2.43 -11.03 -12.36
N ILE A 2 2.67 -11.29 -13.64
CA ILE A 2 3.49 -12.42 -14.09
C ILE A 2 4.57 -11.87 -15.00
N LEU A 3 5.82 -12.24 -14.74
CA LEU A 3 7.02 -11.86 -15.46
C LEU A 3 7.71 -13.13 -15.94
N SER A 4 8.10 -13.16 -17.20
CA SER A 4 8.88 -14.26 -17.78
C SER A 4 10.07 -13.65 -18.53
N GLN A 5 11.27 -13.93 -18.06
CA GLN A 5 12.53 -13.58 -18.72
C GLN A 5 13.35 -14.85 -18.92
N GLY A 6 13.45 -15.31 -20.17
CA GLY A 6 14.19 -16.52 -20.51
C GLY A 6 13.69 -17.75 -19.72
N PRO A 7 14.56 -18.59 -19.15
CA PRO A 7 14.15 -19.74 -18.35
C PRO A 7 13.57 -19.36 -16.98
N GLN A 8 13.62 -18.08 -16.58
CA GLN A 8 13.18 -17.63 -15.28
C GLN A 8 11.74 -17.08 -15.35
N PHE A 9 10.87 -17.69 -14.56
CA PHE A 9 9.49 -17.27 -14.38
C PHE A 9 9.32 -16.71 -12.97
N GLU A 10 8.81 -15.49 -12.86
CA GLU A 10 8.44 -14.87 -11.59
C GLU A 10 6.98 -14.47 -11.65
N GLY A 11 6.17 -15.01 -10.75
CA GLY A 11 4.79 -14.58 -10.59
C GLY A 11 4.58 -14.01 -9.20
N ASN A 12 3.77 -12.96 -9.11
CA ASN A 12 3.40 -12.30 -7.87
C ASN A 12 1.87 -12.24 -7.77
N VAL A 13 1.30 -12.72 -6.67
CA VAL A 13 -0.14 -12.62 -6.35
C VAL A 13 -0.32 -12.08 -4.95
N GLY A 14 -1.22 -11.13 -4.76
CA GLY A 14 -1.41 -10.54 -3.44
C GLY A 14 -2.64 -9.65 -3.39
N ALA A 15 -3.01 -9.30 -2.17
CA ALA A 15 -4.13 -8.42 -1.89
C ALA A 15 -3.84 -7.56 -0.67
N LEU A 16 -4.41 -6.36 -0.68
CA LEU A 16 -4.46 -5.45 0.46
C LEU A 16 -5.92 -5.17 0.78
N VAL A 17 -6.30 -5.34 2.04
CA VAL A 17 -7.61 -4.98 2.55
C VAL A 17 -7.52 -3.58 3.14
N LYS A 18 -8.35 -2.66 2.65
CA LYS A 18 -8.49 -1.29 3.17
C LYS A 18 -9.61 -1.24 4.21
N ILE A 19 -9.28 -0.84 5.41
CA ILE A 19 -10.20 -0.59 6.52
C ILE A 19 -10.22 0.92 6.76
N ARG A 20 -11.36 1.56 6.54
CA ARG A 20 -11.53 3.00 6.80
C ARG A 20 -11.91 3.19 8.26
N LEU A 21 -11.13 3.99 8.98
CA LEU A 21 -11.39 4.34 10.38
C LEU A 21 -12.15 5.66 10.50
N GLN A 22 -11.85 6.61 9.59
CA GLN A 22 -12.51 7.90 9.55
C GLN A 22 -12.91 8.23 8.11
N GLU A 23 -14.19 8.52 7.92
CA GLU A 23 -14.71 8.94 6.63
C GLU A 23 -14.37 10.42 6.36
N PRO A 24 -13.97 10.76 5.12
CA PRO A 24 -13.69 12.15 4.78
C PRO A 24 -14.97 12.97 4.78
N SER A 25 -14.91 14.18 5.33
CA SER A 25 -16.05 15.11 5.28
C SER A 25 -16.28 15.55 3.83
N ARG A 26 -17.37 15.06 3.23
CA ARG A 26 -17.79 15.36 1.86
C ARG A 26 -18.03 16.86 1.59
N TYR A 27 -18.25 17.66 2.65
CA TYR A 27 -18.71 19.05 2.54
C TYR A 27 -17.64 20.11 2.81
N THR A 28 -16.72 19.86 3.74
CA THR A 28 -15.74 20.88 4.17
C THR A 28 -14.33 20.60 3.66
N GLY A 29 -14.00 19.37 3.25
CA GLY A 29 -12.65 19.01 2.82
C GLY A 29 -11.58 19.12 3.92
N GLU A 30 -11.97 19.45 5.15
CA GLU A 30 -11.06 19.64 6.28
C GLU A 30 -10.78 18.33 7.03
N ILE A 31 -11.71 17.38 6.96
CA ILE A 31 -11.52 16.03 7.52
C ILE A 31 -11.05 15.13 6.39
N THR A 32 -9.77 14.76 6.47
CA THR A 32 -9.09 13.83 5.58
C THR A 32 -9.35 12.39 6.03
N GLU A 33 -9.39 11.47 5.06
CA GLU A 33 -9.65 10.05 5.33
C GLU A 33 -8.50 9.46 6.18
N THR A 34 -8.86 8.73 7.24
CA THR A 34 -7.90 7.89 7.97
C THR A 34 -8.24 6.43 7.68
N ALA A 35 -7.27 5.69 7.15
CA ALA A 35 -7.47 4.29 6.75
C ALA A 35 -6.23 3.44 7.03
N VAL A 36 -6.47 2.18 7.36
CA VAL A 36 -5.42 1.17 7.53
C VAL A 36 -5.56 0.16 6.40
N TYR A 37 -4.43 -0.25 5.83
CA TYR A 37 -4.32 -1.27 4.82
C TYR A 37 -3.48 -2.39 5.40
N ILE A 38 -3.94 -3.62 5.23
CA ILE A 38 -3.19 -4.80 5.65
C ILE A 38 -3.33 -5.88 4.59
N GLY A 39 -2.25 -6.61 4.35
CA GLY A 39 -2.26 -7.72 3.43
C GLY A 39 -0.84 -8.07 3.02
N GLY A 40 -0.68 -8.58 1.81
CA GLY A 40 0.61 -9.04 1.36
C GLY A 40 0.60 -9.60 -0.04
N TRP A 41 1.80 -9.94 -0.51
CA TRP A 41 2.05 -10.52 -1.81
C TRP A 41 2.87 -11.79 -1.66
N TYR A 42 2.45 -12.83 -2.35
CA TYR A 42 3.20 -14.04 -2.53
C TYR A 42 3.92 -14.01 -3.88
N ARG A 43 5.25 -14.11 -3.83
CA ARG A 43 6.11 -14.31 -4.97
C ARG A 43 6.35 -15.79 -5.16
N PHE A 44 5.77 -16.35 -6.22
CA PHE A 44 5.93 -17.74 -6.59
C PHE A 44 7.42 -18.07 -6.69
N SER A 45 7.83 -19.13 -5.98
CA SER A 45 9.18 -19.71 -5.95
C SER A 45 10.25 -18.98 -5.12
N ASP A 46 9.93 -17.88 -4.41
CA ASP A 46 10.97 -17.14 -3.68
C ASP A 46 10.56 -16.62 -2.30
N ALA A 47 9.51 -15.79 -2.21
CA ALA A 47 9.25 -15.02 -0.99
C ALA A 47 7.76 -14.69 -0.75
N PHE A 48 7.41 -14.39 0.50
CA PHE A 48 6.13 -13.82 0.89
C PHE A 48 6.34 -12.47 1.57
N ILE A 49 5.66 -11.46 1.04
CA ILE A 49 5.79 -10.06 1.43
C ILE A 49 4.56 -9.71 2.26
N LEU A 50 4.75 -9.38 3.53
CA LEU A 50 3.72 -8.79 4.37
C LEU A 50 3.76 -7.28 4.24
N ASN A 51 2.59 -6.64 4.23
CA ASN A 51 2.47 -5.20 4.12
C ASN A 51 1.37 -4.65 5.02
N ALA A 52 1.70 -3.55 5.69
CA ALA A 52 0.78 -2.75 6.47
C ALA A 52 0.97 -1.29 6.10
N ARG A 53 -0.11 -0.54 5.93
CA ARG A 53 -0.06 0.89 5.63
C ARG A 53 -1.11 1.65 6.43
N LEU A 54 -0.75 2.82 6.93
CA LEU A 54 -1.62 3.77 7.60
C LEU A 54 -1.66 5.05 6.77
N ASP A 55 -2.84 5.38 6.26
CA ASP A 55 -3.14 6.70 5.71
C ASP A 55 -3.66 7.57 6.86
N TRP A 56 -2.98 8.69 7.11
CA TRP A 56 -3.39 9.70 8.09
C TRP A 56 -3.21 11.09 7.52
N MET A 57 -4.34 11.79 7.34
CA MET A 57 -4.42 13.11 6.74
C MET A 57 -3.82 13.17 5.32
N ASN A 58 -2.69 13.85 5.19
CA ASN A 58 -1.92 14.02 3.96
C ASN A 58 -0.67 13.14 3.96
N PHE A 59 -0.52 12.25 4.93
CA PHE A 59 0.60 11.35 5.03
C PHE A 59 0.13 9.91 4.90
N ALA A 60 0.99 9.08 4.34
CA ALA A 60 0.85 7.65 4.36
C ALA A 60 2.16 7.03 4.84
N LEU A 61 2.05 6.18 5.86
CA LEU A 61 3.16 5.40 6.42
C LEU A 61 2.94 3.94 6.04
N GLY A 62 3.89 3.33 5.33
CA GLY A 62 3.84 1.92 4.97
C GLY A 62 4.99 1.14 5.57
N LEU A 63 4.72 -0.09 5.98
CA LEU A 63 5.67 -1.07 6.48
C LEU A 63 5.57 -2.32 5.61
N SER A 64 6.70 -2.83 5.14
CA SER A 64 6.79 -4.12 4.45
C SER A 64 7.79 -5.04 5.12
N TYR A 65 7.53 -6.35 5.05
CA TYR A 65 8.45 -7.36 5.51
C TYR A 65 8.49 -8.56 4.56
N ASP A 66 9.67 -8.83 4.00
CA ASP A 66 9.87 -9.83 2.95
C ASP A 66 10.40 -11.15 3.53
N ILE A 67 9.56 -12.17 3.64
CA ILE A 67 9.93 -13.48 4.18
C ILE A 67 10.37 -14.41 3.04
N ASN A 68 11.65 -14.77 2.99
CA ASN A 68 12.18 -15.73 2.01
C ASN A 68 11.76 -17.16 2.36
N ILE A 69 11.24 -17.91 1.39
CA ILE A 69 10.71 -19.28 1.55
C ILE A 69 11.64 -20.34 0.92
N SER A 70 12.58 -19.93 0.05
CA SER A 70 13.44 -20.86 -0.69
C SER A 70 14.44 -21.61 0.23
N LYS A 71 14.44 -22.94 0.15
CA LYS A 71 15.20 -23.88 1.02
C LYS A 71 16.73 -23.93 0.78
N ILE A 72 17.28 -23.12 -0.13
CA ILE A 72 18.68 -23.28 -0.56
C ILE A 72 19.69 -22.57 0.36
N ASN A 73 19.27 -21.69 1.27
CA ASN A 73 20.20 -21.07 2.21
C ASN A 73 19.70 -21.13 3.66
N VAL A 74 20.07 -22.22 4.32
CA VAL A 74 20.20 -22.33 5.80
C VAL A 74 21.18 -21.28 6.36
N ALA A 75 21.85 -20.49 5.51
CA ALA A 75 22.85 -19.49 5.87
C ALA A 75 22.30 -18.10 6.27
N THR A 76 20.99 -17.83 6.21
CA THR A 76 20.45 -16.48 6.52
C THR A 76 19.29 -16.44 7.52
N GLU A 77 18.96 -17.55 8.20
CA GLU A 77 17.92 -17.61 9.25
C GLU A 77 16.58 -16.93 8.89
N SER A 78 16.07 -17.07 7.67
CA SER A 78 14.80 -16.42 7.27
C SER A 78 14.74 -14.89 7.51
N ARG A 79 15.90 -14.22 7.63
CA ARG A 79 15.99 -12.79 7.91
C ARG A 79 15.53 -12.02 6.69
N GLY A 80 14.25 -11.70 6.69
CA GLY A 80 13.64 -10.81 5.72
C GLY A 80 14.15 -9.38 5.80
N GLY A 81 13.97 -8.64 4.71
CA GLY A 81 14.17 -7.19 4.69
C GLY A 81 12.95 -6.50 5.31
N PHE A 82 13.16 -5.70 6.35
CA PHE A 82 12.15 -4.78 6.85
C PHE A 82 12.29 -3.44 6.13
N GLU A 83 11.18 -2.96 5.59
CA GLU A 83 11.12 -1.72 4.84
C GLU A 83 10.10 -0.76 5.43
N ILE A 84 10.43 0.53 5.40
CA ILE A 84 9.56 1.61 5.82
C ILE A 84 9.40 2.56 4.64
N SER A 85 8.17 3.00 4.39
CA SER A 85 7.83 4.00 3.40
C SER A 85 7.06 5.15 4.04
N LEU A 86 7.40 6.37 3.62
CA LEU A 86 6.70 7.60 3.98
C LEU A 86 6.31 8.31 2.69
N MET A 87 5.04 8.66 2.57
CA MET A 87 4.48 9.34 1.42
C MET A 87 3.68 10.55 1.88
N TYR A 88 3.85 11.67 1.18
CA TYR A 88 3.05 12.87 1.38
C TYR A 88 2.15 13.11 0.17
N ILE A 89 0.87 13.30 0.43
CA ILE A 89 -0.21 13.47 -0.55
C ILE A 89 -0.65 14.94 -0.49
N GLN A 90 -0.22 15.72 -1.49
CA GLN A 90 -0.61 17.12 -1.60
C GLN A 90 -2.13 17.24 -1.82
N PRO A 91 -2.88 17.93 -0.93
CA PRO A 91 -4.29 18.17 -1.15
C PRO A 91 -4.46 19.21 -2.27
N PHE A 92 -5.20 18.85 -3.31
CA PHE A 92 -5.64 19.82 -4.31
C PHE A 92 -6.81 20.63 -3.74
N LYS A 93 -6.75 21.96 -3.86
CA LYS A 93 -7.91 22.82 -3.56
C LYS A 93 -9.01 22.50 -4.57
N ALA A 94 -10.11 21.92 -4.12
CA ALA A 94 -11.28 21.74 -4.97
C ALA A 94 -11.74 23.11 -5.47
N SER A 95 -11.67 23.35 -6.77
CA SER A 95 -12.24 24.55 -7.39
C SER A 95 -13.75 24.50 -7.18
N ARG A 96 -14.26 25.33 -6.26
CA ARG A 96 -15.70 25.52 -6.07
C ARG A 96 -16.27 26.03 -7.40
N LYS A 97 -16.98 25.16 -8.13
CA LYS A 97 -17.91 25.65 -9.14
C LYS A 97 -19.03 26.34 -8.37
N THR A 98 -18.92 27.66 -8.20
CA THR A 98 -20.02 28.51 -7.73
C THR A 98 -21.22 28.19 -8.60
N ALA A 99 -22.25 27.59 -8.02
CA ALA A 99 -23.53 27.41 -8.70
C ALA A 99 -24.00 28.80 -9.11
N THR A 100 -24.03 29.05 -10.42
CA THR A 100 -24.58 30.28 -10.98
C THR A 100 -26.02 30.40 -10.48
N PRO A 101 -26.42 31.53 -9.87
CA PRO A 101 -27.80 31.70 -9.45
C PRO A 101 -28.66 31.67 -10.73
N LEU A 102 -29.64 30.78 -10.77
CA LEU A 102 -30.62 30.75 -11.84
C LEU A 102 -31.40 32.06 -11.77
N MET A 103 -31.21 32.88 -12.80
CA MET A 103 -31.91 34.13 -13.05
C MET A 103 -33.23 33.85 -13.76
#